data_AF-X0ZZ47-F1
#
_entry.id   AF-X0ZZ47-F1
#
_cell.length_a   1.000
_cell.length_b   1.000
_cell.length_c   1.000
_cell.angle_alpha   90.00
_cell.angle_beta   90.00
_cell.angle_gamma   90.00
#
_symmetry.space_group_name_H-M   'P 1'
#
loop_
_entity.id
_entity.type
_entity.pdbx_description
1 polymer ?
#
loop_
_entity_poly.entity_id
_entity_poly.type
_entity_poly.pdbx_seq_one_letter_code
_entity_poly.pdbx_strand_id
1 'polypeptide(L)'
;RVRELKEFNISKLRGKILAEMHGRAAYGASCFLLVAMGAAMGVLFRGGQIISAFALSVIPAGIVVVLLLMGKEMVANPGVAKPLGLAAIWGGIVALVIGNVLLYARLARR
;
A
#
# COMPACT_ATOMS: atom_id res chain seq x y z
N ARG A 1 -6.94 24.34 -32.84
CA ARG A 1 -5.58 24.07 -32.30
C ARG A 1 -5.38 24.50 -30.83
N VAL A 2 -5.62 25.75 -30.43
CA VAL A 2 -5.45 26.18 -29.01
C VAL A 2 -6.45 25.50 -28.05
N ARG A 3 -7.67 25.19 -28.51
CA ARG A 3 -8.68 24.47 -27.71
C ARG A 3 -8.31 23.01 -27.45
N GLU A 4 -7.77 22.29 -28.44
CA GLU A 4 -7.31 20.90 -28.27
C GLU A 4 -6.13 20.78 -27.29
N LEU A 5 -5.20 21.74 -27.30
CA LEU A 5 -4.09 21.76 -26.34
C LEU A 5 -4.58 22.00 -24.90
N LYS A 6 -5.66 22.78 -24.73
CA LYS A 6 -6.26 23.05 -23.42
C LYS A 6 -6.99 21.81 -22.86
N GLU A 7 -7.74 21.12 -23.70
CA GLU A 7 -8.40 19.84 -23.39
C GLU A 7 -7.39 18.75 -22.96
N PHE A 8 -6.26 18.66 -23.68
CA PHE A 8 -5.21 17.68 -23.39
C PHE A 8 -4.53 17.94 -22.03
N ASN A 9 -4.35 19.21 -21.67
CA ASN A 9 -3.72 19.57 -20.40
C ASN A 9 -4.65 19.32 -19.20
N ILE A 10 -5.96 19.55 -19.36
CA ILE A 10 -6.96 19.32 -18.31
C ILE A 10 -7.11 17.82 -18.00
N SER A 11 -7.14 16.96 -19.01
CA SER A 11 -7.24 15.50 -18.80
C SER A 11 -5.98 14.92 -18.15
N LYS A 12 -4.81 15.47 -18.47
CA LYS A 12 -3.53 15.11 -17.83
C LYS A 12 -3.48 15.56 -16.37
N LEU A 13 -3.93 16.78 -16.07
CA LEU A 13 -4.02 17.30 -14.70
C LEU A 13 -5.00 16.48 -13.85
N ARG A 14 -6.19 16.16 -14.38
CA ARG A 14 -7.17 15.30 -13.70
C ARG A 14 -6.58 13.93 -13.33
N GLY A 15 -5.83 13.32 -14.25
CA GLY A 15 -5.15 12.05 -13.97
C GLY A 15 -4.12 12.16 -12.85
N LYS A 16 -3.34 13.23 -12.82
CA LYS A 16 -2.32 13.47 -11.79
C LYS A 16 -2.95 13.71 -10.41
N ILE A 17 -4.02 14.49 -10.36
CA ILE A 17 -4.78 14.76 -9.13
C ILE A 17 -5.41 13.47 -8.59
N LEU A 18 -6.07 12.70 -9.46
CA LEU A 18 -6.72 11.46 -9.06
C LEU A 18 -5.70 10.47 -8.48
N ALA A 19 -4.54 10.36 -9.12
CA ALA A 19 -3.52 9.44 -8.67
C ALA A 19 -2.83 9.89 -7.38
N GLU A 20 -2.65 11.20 -7.18
CA GLU A 20 -2.15 11.74 -5.90
C GLU A 20 -3.16 11.54 -4.76
N MET A 21 -4.46 11.70 -5.04
CA MET A 21 -5.52 11.41 -4.06
C MET A 21 -5.51 9.94 -3.64
N HIS A 22 -5.45 9.01 -4.60
CA HIS A 22 -5.42 7.58 -4.29
C HIS A 22 -4.12 7.18 -3.60
N GLY A 23 -2.98 7.77 -3.97
CA GLY A 23 -1.69 7.55 -3.31
C GLY A 23 -1.72 7.97 -1.84
N ARG A 24 -2.32 9.14 -1.53
CA ARG A 24 -2.46 9.62 -0.14
C ARG A 24 -3.43 8.75 0.68
N ALA A 25 -4.56 8.35 0.08
CA ALA A 25 -5.51 7.44 0.73
C ALA A 25 -4.88 6.07 1.03
N ALA A 26 -4.11 5.53 0.06
CA ALA A 26 -3.41 4.27 0.20
C ALA A 26 -2.34 4.30 1.30
N TYR A 27 -1.62 5.42 1.43
CA TYR A 27 -0.64 5.63 2.51
C TYR A 27 -1.29 5.63 3.89
N GLY A 28 -2.46 6.27 4.01
CA GLY A 28 -3.25 6.23 5.24
C GLY A 28 -3.68 4.80 5.59
N ALA A 29 -4.25 4.08 4.62
CA ALA A 29 -4.71 2.70 4.81
C ALA A 29 -3.56 1.74 5.18
N SER A 30 -2.40 1.86 4.54
CA SER A 30 -1.24 1.00 4.83
C SER A 30 -0.71 1.21 6.25
N CYS A 31 -0.72 2.45 6.76
CA CYS A 31 -0.32 2.75 8.13
C CYS A 31 -1.22 2.03 9.15
N PHE A 32 -2.55 2.12 8.99
CA PHE A 32 -3.49 1.40 9.85
C PHE A 32 -3.28 -0.12 9.83
N LEU A 33 -3.08 -0.69 8.64
CA LEU A 33 -2.88 -2.14 8.47
C LEU A 33 -1.57 -2.61 9.11
N LEU A 34 -0.49 -1.84 8.97
CA LEU A 34 0.81 -2.16 9.58
C LEU A 34 0.74 -2.12 11.11
N VAL A 35 0.06 -1.14 11.69
CA VAL A 35 -0.16 -1.07 13.14
C VAL A 35 -0.95 -2.29 13.63
N ALA A 36 -2.04 -2.65 12.95
CA ALA A 36 -2.84 -3.82 13.29
C ALA A 36 -2.05 -5.14 13.19
N MET A 37 -1.17 -5.26 12.18
CA MET A 37 -0.32 -6.43 11.99
C MET A 37 0.76 -6.53 13.07
N GLY A 38 1.41 -5.42 13.43
CA GLY A 38 2.38 -5.35 14.53
C GLY A 38 1.76 -5.73 15.87
N ALA A 39 0.55 -5.25 16.15
CA ALA A 39 -0.20 -5.61 17.36
C ALA A 39 -0.51 -7.13 17.41
N ALA A 40 -0.99 -7.72 16.31
CA ALA A 40 -1.28 -9.16 16.24
C ALA A 40 -0.03 -10.02 16.46
N MET A 41 1.11 -9.65 15.86
CA MET A 41 2.39 -10.32 16.05
C MET A 41 2.92 -10.18 17.49
N GLY A 42 2.75 -9.01 18.11
CA GLY A 42 3.11 -8.78 19.50
C GLY A 42 2.35 -9.69 20.48
N VAL A 43 1.06 -9.93 20.21
CA VAL A 43 0.24 -10.87 21.01
C VAL A 43 0.67 -12.32 20.77
N LEU A 44 0.92 -12.71 19.51
CA LEU A 44 1.26 -14.09 19.16
C LEU A 44 2.57 -14.58 19.79
N PHE A 45 3.55 -13.69 19.95
CA PHE A 45 4.88 -14.02 20.50
C PHE A 45 5.07 -13.61 21.96
N ARG A 46 3.97 -13.30 22.68
CA ARG A 46 3.99 -12.92 24.11
C ARG A 46 4.67 -13.94 25.04
N GLY A 47 4.82 -15.20 24.61
CA GLY A 47 5.48 -16.27 25.36
C GLY A 47 6.90 -16.63 24.91
N GLY A 48 7.51 -15.90 23.97
CA GLY A 48 8.83 -16.21 23.41
C GLY A 48 9.71 -14.97 23.21
N GLN A 49 10.79 -15.10 22.43
CA GLN A 49 11.76 -14.04 22.18
C GLN A 49 11.11 -12.91 21.34
N ILE A 50 10.65 -11.83 21.99
CA ILE A 50 9.96 -10.67 21.37
C ILE A 50 10.70 -10.13 20.12
N ILE A 51 12.02 -10.26 20.11
CA ILE A 51 12.90 -9.83 19.02
C ILE A 51 12.61 -10.58 17.70
N SER A 52 12.24 -11.87 17.75
CA SER A 52 11.96 -12.64 16.53
C SER A 52 10.65 -12.21 15.88
N ALA A 53 9.64 -11.88 16.68
CA ALA A 53 8.37 -11.31 16.21
C ALA A 53 8.59 -9.95 15.54
N PHE A 54 9.45 -9.13 16.13
CA PHE A 54 9.79 -7.83 15.56
C PHE A 54 10.52 -7.98 14.22
N ALA A 55 11.55 -8.82 14.17
CA ALA A 55 12.30 -9.10 12.94
C ALA A 55 11.40 -9.67 11.82
N LEU A 56 10.46 -10.55 12.16
CA LEU A 56 9.54 -11.14 11.18
C LEU A 56 8.50 -10.12 10.67
N SER A 57 8.15 -9.10 11.47
CA SER A 57 7.22 -8.03 11.08
C SER A 57 7.84 -6.99 10.14
N VAL A 58 9.17 -6.83 10.16
CA VAL A 58 9.91 -5.90 9.29
C VAL A 58 9.81 -6.31 7.82
N ILE A 59 9.75 -7.61 7.53
CA ILE A 59 9.66 -8.13 6.16
C ILE A 59 8.37 -7.66 5.45
N PRO A 60 7.15 -7.94 5.96
CA PRO A 60 5.92 -7.45 5.33
C PRO A 60 5.83 -5.92 5.35
N ALA A 61 6.35 -5.25 6.39
CA ALA A 61 6.40 -3.79 6.42
C ALA A 61 7.27 -3.21 5.29
N GLY A 62 8.47 -3.75 5.08
CA GLY A 62 9.37 -3.34 4.02
C GLY A 62 8.78 -3.54 2.63
N ILE A 63 8.16 -4.71 2.39
CA ILE A 63 7.50 -5.02 1.11
C ILE A 63 6.46 -3.96 0.76
N VAL A 64 5.63 -3.56 1.72
CA VAL A 64 4.56 -2.58 1.51
C VAL A 64 5.12 -1.21 1.22
N VAL A 65 6.12 -0.77 2.00
CA VAL A 65 6.76 0.53 1.79
C VAL A 65 7.37 0.58 0.39
N VAL A 66 8.04 -0.48 -0.05
CA VAL A 66 8.61 -0.57 -1.40
C VAL A 66 7.53 -0.55 -2.48
N LEU A 67 6.47 -1.37 -2.35
CA LEU A 67 5.35 -1.39 -3.29
C LEU A 67 4.67 -0.03 -3.41
N LEU A 68 4.56 0.69 -2.30
CA LEU A 68 3.91 1.98 -2.26
C LEU A 68 4.80 3.08 -2.85
N LEU A 69 6.11 3.07 -2.57
CA LEU A 69 7.08 3.96 -3.21
C LEU A 69 7.15 3.69 -4.73
N MET A 70 7.24 2.43 -5.15
CA MET A 70 7.20 2.05 -6.57
C MET A 70 5.89 2.45 -7.24
N GLY A 71 4.75 2.27 -6.56
CA GLY A 71 3.44 2.68 -7.07
C GLY A 71 3.35 4.20 -7.29
N LYS A 72 3.92 5.00 -6.39
CA LYS A 72 4.04 6.46 -6.57
C LYS A 72 4.90 6.84 -7.77
N GLU A 73 6.06 6.22 -7.94
CA GLU A 73 6.96 6.50 -9.06
C GLU A 73 6.36 6.08 -10.42
N MET A 74 5.66 4.93 -10.47
CA MET A 74 4.96 4.49 -11.68
C MET A 74 3.78 5.38 -12.06
N VAL A 75 3.06 5.92 -11.07
CA VAL A 75 1.98 6.90 -11.27
C VAL A 75 2.53 8.25 -11.74
N ALA A 76 3.69 8.65 -11.23
CA ALA A 76 4.34 9.90 -11.60
C ALA A 76 4.88 9.87 -13.04
N ASN A 77 5.17 8.68 -13.57
CA ASN A 77 5.70 8.53 -14.92
C ASN A 77 4.59 8.57 -16.01
N PRO A 78 4.59 9.55 -16.93
CA PRO A 78 3.56 9.72 -17.96
C PRO A 78 3.57 8.65 -19.07
N GLY A 79 4.56 7.75 -19.10
CA GLY A 79 4.69 6.66 -20.07
C GLY A 79 3.99 5.35 -19.68
N VAL A 80 3.42 5.27 -18.47
CA VAL A 80 2.78 4.04 -17.96
C VAL A 80 1.26 4.23 -17.89
N ALA A 81 0.51 3.19 -18.24
CA ALA A 81 -0.95 3.20 -18.16
C ALA A 81 -1.38 3.48 -16.70
N LYS A 82 -2.05 4.62 -16.49
CA LYS A 82 -2.66 5.06 -15.21
C LYS A 82 -3.35 3.93 -14.41
N PRO A 83 -4.12 2.98 -15.01
CA PRO A 83 -4.72 1.88 -14.26
C PRO A 83 -3.71 0.89 -13.69
N LEU A 84 -2.53 0.72 -14.30
CA LEU A 84 -1.50 -0.20 -13.85
C LEU A 84 -0.82 0.30 -12.56
N GLY A 85 -0.55 1.61 -12.48
CA GLY A 85 -0.05 2.25 -11.27
C GLY A 85 -1.06 2.20 -10.11
N LEU A 86 -2.35 2.34 -10.41
CA LEU A 86 -3.43 2.19 -9.43
C LEU A 86 -3.53 0.74 -8.92
N ALA A 87 -3.44 -0.23 -9.83
CA ALA A 87 -3.44 -1.66 -9.49
C ALA A 87 -2.23 -2.04 -8.62
N ALA A 88 -1.05 -1.44 -8.86
CA ALA A 88 0.12 -1.66 -8.02
C ALA A 88 -0.04 -1.13 -6.60
N ILE A 89 -0.59 0.09 -6.44
CA ILE A 89 -0.85 0.71 -5.14
C ILE A 89 -1.86 -0.13 -4.34
N TRP A 90 -2.98 -0.49 -4.97
CA TRP A 90 -4.02 -1.28 -4.32
C TRP A 90 -3.60 -2.74 -4.11
N GLY A 91 -2.76 -3.30 -4.98
CA GLY A 91 -2.21 -4.64 -4.82
C GLY A 91 -1.42 -4.79 -3.52
N GLY A 92 -0.62 -3.79 -3.16
CA GLY A 92 0.10 -3.77 -1.87
C GLY A 92 -0.85 -3.76 -0.65
N ILE A 93 -1.96 -3.02 -0.74
CA ILE A 93 -2.98 -2.98 0.32
C ILE A 93 -3.73 -4.30 0.44
N VAL A 94 -4.14 -4.88 -0.68
CA VAL A 94 -4.85 -6.17 -0.70
C VAL A 94 -3.95 -7.27 -0.10
N ALA A 95 -2.67 -7.30 -0.48
CA ALA A 95 -1.71 -8.23 0.12
C ALA A 95 -1.58 -8.05 1.63
N LEU A 96 -1.57 -6.80 2.13
CA LEU A 96 -1.57 -6.52 3.57
C LEU A 96 -2.84 -7.00 4.28
N VAL A 97 -4.01 -6.74 3.70
CA VAL A 97 -5.28 -7.18 4.25
C VAL A 97 -5.30 -8.70 4.37
N ILE A 98 -4.89 -9.41 3.31
CA ILE A 98 -4.77 -10.87 3.32
C ILE A 98 -3.82 -11.33 4.43
N GLY A 99 -2.64 -10.71 4.56
CA GLY A 99 -1.68 -11.02 5.61
C GLY A 99 -2.25 -10.83 7.02
N ASN A 100 -2.97 -9.72 7.25
CA ASN A 100 -3.64 -9.45 8.52
C ASN A 100 -4.73 -10.49 8.80
N VAL A 101 -5.62 -10.74 7.83
CA VAL A 101 -6.70 -11.72 7.97
C VAL A 101 -6.14 -13.12 8.28
N LEU A 102 -5.07 -13.55 7.61
CA LEU A 102 -4.43 -14.83 7.88
C LEU A 102 -3.83 -14.89 9.28
N LEU A 103 -3.17 -13.82 9.74
CA LEU A 103 -2.62 -13.74 11.10
C LEU A 103 -3.72 -13.79 12.16
N TYR A 104 -4.76 -12.97 12.02
CA TYR A 104 -5.89 -12.95 12.95
C TYR A 104 -6.68 -14.27 12.91
N ALA A 105 -6.90 -14.87 11.74
CA ALA A 105 -7.58 -16.16 11.61
C ALA A 105 -6.77 -17.32 12.19
N ARG A 106 -5.43 -17.22 12.20
CA ARG A 106 -4.56 -18.18 12.87
C ARG A 106 -4.53 -17.96 14.38
N LEU A 107 -4.59 -16.71 14.83
CA LEU A 107 -4.68 -16.35 16.24
C LEU A 107 -6.03 -16.80 16.84
N ALA A 108 -7.15 -16.57 16.14
CA ALA A 108 -8.48 -16.98 16.60
C ALA A 108 -8.70 -18.49 16.60
N ARG A 109 -7.88 -19.25 15.87
CA ARG A 109 -7.88 -20.72 15.88
C ARG A 109 -6.97 -21.34 16.95
N ARG A 110 -6.14 -20.53 17.61
CA ARG A 110 -5.36 -20.94 18.78
C ARG A 110 -6.14 -20.66 20.05
#